data_AF-A0AAD1BHX9-F1
#
_entry.id   AF-A0AAD1BHX9-F1
#
_cell.length_a   1.000
_cell.length_b   1.000
_cell.length_c   1.000
_cell.angle_alpha   90.00
_cell.angle_beta   90.00
_cell.angle_gamma   90.00
#
_symmetry.space_group_name_H-M   'P 1'
#
loop_
_entity.id
_entity.type
_entity.pdbx_description
1 polymer ?
#
loop_
_entity_poly.entity_id
_entity_poly.type
_entity_poly.pdbx_seq_one_letter_code
_entity_poly.pdbx_strand_id
1 'polypeptide(L)'
;MSKKDKKKKNENETNKDNDLSTAEEKHGHICTPPEVVEVRPKVLDCDVVRFQNNKEKWVAFVGLLDGYPYEIFTGLQDDDEGIVLPKSVTKGKVIKQTNPDGTHRYDFQFENKRGYKTTVEGLSEKFNPEYWNYAKLISGVLRYRMPIDHVIHLVGSLQLNDESINTWKNGVERALKKYVTDGTNASGQTCPMCGQETLVYQEGCLICTNCGASRCG
;
A
#
# COMPACT_ATOMS: atom_id res chain seq x y z
N MET A 1 61.47 21.36 39.15
CA MET A 1 60.95 22.65 38.62
C MET A 1 60.66 22.52 37.12
N SER A 2 59.77 23.38 36.59
CA SER A 2 59.86 24.17 35.33
C SER A 2 60.75 23.68 34.17
N LYS A 3 60.37 23.72 32.86
CA LYS A 3 59.23 24.31 32.08
C LYS A 3 59.14 23.52 30.72
N LYS A 4 57.96 23.21 30.13
CA LYS A 4 57.06 24.00 29.23
C LYS A 4 57.68 24.44 27.88
N ASP A 5 57.05 24.37 26.68
CA ASP A 5 55.74 23.80 26.25
C ASP A 5 55.90 22.74 25.08
N LYS A 6 55.57 22.85 23.77
CA LYS A 6 54.87 23.86 22.91
C LYS A 6 54.28 23.32 21.55
N LYS A 7 53.27 22.42 21.59
CA LYS A 7 52.05 22.41 20.71
C LYS A 7 52.05 21.99 19.20
N LYS A 8 51.49 20.79 18.92
CA LYS A 8 50.45 20.36 17.91
C LYS A 8 50.30 20.94 16.46
N LYS A 9 50.20 19.98 15.50
CA LYS A 9 49.14 19.72 14.46
C LYS A 9 49.24 20.18 12.96
N ASN A 10 48.93 19.18 12.10
CA ASN A 10 48.06 19.14 10.89
C ASN A 10 48.55 19.43 9.44
N GLU A 11 48.01 18.62 8.50
CA GLU A 11 47.76 18.82 7.04
C GLU A 11 49.00 18.95 6.10
N ASN A 12 49.08 18.34 4.90
CA ASN A 12 48.09 17.68 4.03
C ASN A 12 48.63 16.41 3.34
N GLU A 13 47.74 15.51 2.91
CA GLU A 13 47.99 14.50 1.87
C GLU A 13 47.60 15.06 0.48
N THR A 14 48.18 14.57 -0.62
CA THR A 14 47.72 14.93 -1.97
C THR A 14 47.99 13.84 -3.01
N ASN A 15 47.00 13.64 -3.88
CA ASN A 15 46.77 12.59 -4.86
C ASN A 15 47.99 12.08 -5.66
N LYS A 16 47.93 10.78 -5.99
CA LYS A 16 48.10 10.34 -7.38
C LYS A 16 46.91 9.50 -7.79
N ASP A 17 46.20 9.98 -8.79
CA ASP A 17 44.94 9.40 -9.27
C ASP A 17 45.22 8.14 -10.12
N ASN A 18 44.50 7.06 -9.84
CA ASN A 18 44.50 5.87 -10.71
C ASN A 18 43.26 5.92 -11.61
N ASP A 19 43.51 5.90 -12.91
CA ASP A 19 42.50 6.00 -13.96
C ASP A 19 41.59 4.76 -14.00
N LEU A 20 40.26 4.96 -14.04
CA LEU A 20 39.25 3.90 -14.08
C LEU A 20 38.22 4.16 -15.20
N SER A 21 38.72 4.46 -16.41
CA SER A 21 37.94 4.98 -17.54
C SER A 21 37.42 3.96 -18.57
N THR A 22 37.06 2.74 -18.17
CA THR A 22 36.27 1.82 -19.04
C THR A 22 35.32 0.89 -18.28
N ALA A 23 34.08 1.33 -18.02
CA ALA A 23 32.92 0.47 -17.74
C ALA A 23 31.57 1.24 -17.76
N GLU A 24 31.30 2.12 -18.74
CA GLU A 24 29.95 2.70 -18.89
C GLU A 24 28.97 1.67 -19.50
N GLU A 25 28.62 0.63 -18.75
CA GLU A 25 27.52 -0.27 -19.10
C GLU A 25 26.18 0.46 -18.98
N LYS A 26 25.76 1.08 -20.09
CA LYS A 26 24.46 1.77 -20.21
C LYS A 26 23.32 0.76 -20.23
N HIS A 27 23.03 0.21 -19.05
CA HIS A 27 21.78 -0.47 -18.72
C HIS A 27 20.64 0.55 -18.85
N GLY A 28 20.17 0.74 -20.08
CA GLY A 28 19.01 1.55 -20.39
C GLY A 28 17.77 0.88 -19.81
N HIS A 29 17.45 1.20 -18.54
CA HIS A 29 16.14 0.92 -17.99
C HIS A 29 15.11 1.62 -18.88
N ILE A 30 14.44 0.84 -19.73
CA ILE A 30 13.28 1.28 -20.49
C ILE A 30 12.12 1.37 -19.50
N CYS A 31 12.15 2.45 -18.70
CA CYS A 31 11.03 2.90 -17.87
C CYS A 31 9.94 3.42 -18.79
N THR A 32 9.29 2.50 -19.51
CA THR A 32 8.00 2.76 -20.15
C THR A 32 7.06 3.20 -19.04
N PRO A 33 6.59 4.46 -19.01
CA PRO A 33 5.66 4.88 -17.97
C PRO A 33 4.40 4.01 -18.11
N PRO A 34 3.87 3.45 -17.01
CA PRO A 34 2.62 2.71 -17.08
C PRO A 34 1.50 3.64 -17.54
N GLU A 35 0.47 3.09 -18.17
CA GLU A 35 -0.64 3.89 -18.71
C GLU A 35 -1.44 4.55 -17.57
N VAL A 36 -1.12 5.81 -17.29
CA VAL A 36 -1.78 6.63 -16.27
C VAL A 36 -3.11 7.11 -16.84
N VAL A 37 -4.21 6.49 -16.40
CA VAL A 37 -5.56 6.92 -16.74
C VAL A 37 -5.87 8.23 -15.99
N GLU A 38 -5.56 9.36 -16.65
CA GLU A 38 -5.69 10.72 -16.11
C GLU A 38 -7.09 11.02 -15.53
N VAL A 39 -8.13 10.49 -16.17
CA VAL A 39 -9.53 10.71 -15.79
C VAL A 39 -10.08 9.48 -15.09
N ARG A 40 -10.22 9.53 -13.75
CA ARG A 40 -10.87 8.47 -12.96
C ARG A 40 -12.24 8.12 -13.57
N PRO A 41 -12.49 6.84 -13.95
CA PRO A 41 -13.79 6.38 -14.44
C PRO A 41 -14.93 6.69 -13.47
N LYS A 42 -16.16 6.91 -13.96
CA LYS A 42 -17.31 7.20 -13.09
C LYS A 42 -17.64 6.06 -12.13
N VAL A 43 -17.47 4.82 -12.58
CA VAL A 43 -17.72 3.60 -11.81
C VAL A 43 -16.47 2.73 -11.88
N LEU A 44 -16.06 2.18 -10.75
CA LEU A 44 -15.03 1.15 -10.63
C LEU A 44 -15.65 -0.09 -9.98
N ASP A 45 -15.18 -1.28 -10.34
CA ASP A 45 -15.47 -2.49 -9.58
C ASP A 45 -14.77 -2.43 -8.22
N CYS A 46 -15.28 -3.15 -7.21
CA CYS A 46 -14.78 -3.01 -5.85
C CYS A 46 -14.86 -4.31 -5.05
N ASP A 47 -13.75 -4.68 -4.42
CA ASP A 47 -13.66 -5.79 -3.48
C ASP A 47 -13.62 -5.28 -2.04
N VAL A 48 -14.33 -5.98 -1.15
CA VAL A 48 -14.57 -5.56 0.24
C VAL A 48 -13.81 -6.45 1.21
N VAL A 49 -12.65 -5.97 1.65
CA VAL A 49 -11.82 -6.65 2.65
C VAL A 49 -12.22 -6.17 4.04
N ARG A 50 -12.56 -7.08 4.94
CA ARG A 50 -12.79 -6.78 6.36
C ARG A 50 -11.64 -7.32 7.18
N PHE A 51 -11.21 -6.57 8.18
CA PHE A 51 -10.19 -6.99 9.14
C PHE A 51 -10.56 -6.50 10.53
N GLN A 52 -10.18 -7.26 11.56
CA GLN A 52 -10.23 -6.78 12.94
C GLN A 52 -8.89 -6.14 13.30
N ASN A 53 -8.95 -5.06 14.07
CA ASN A 53 -7.83 -4.38 14.66
C ASN A 53 -8.08 -4.25 16.17
N ASN A 54 -7.32 -4.97 17.00
CA ASN A 54 -7.55 -5.03 18.45
C ASN A 54 -9.02 -5.34 18.80
N LYS A 55 -9.79 -4.35 19.28
CA LYS A 55 -11.24 -4.45 19.54
C LYS A 55 -12.12 -3.89 18.42
N GLU A 56 -11.56 -3.08 17.54
CA GLU A 56 -12.24 -2.40 16.45
C GLU A 56 -12.40 -3.34 15.24
N LYS A 57 -13.54 -3.22 14.56
CA LYS A 57 -13.76 -3.86 13.26
C LYS A 57 -13.50 -2.80 12.19
N TRP A 58 -12.82 -3.16 11.12
CA TRP A 58 -12.47 -2.26 10.03
C TRP A 58 -12.84 -2.87 8.68
N VAL A 59 -13.19 -2.00 7.73
CA VAL A 59 -13.51 -2.37 6.35
C VAL A 59 -12.69 -1.52 5.37
N ALA A 60 -12.13 -2.19 4.36
CA ALA A 60 -11.48 -1.60 3.22
C ALA A 60 -12.25 -1.94 1.93
N PHE A 61 -12.52 -0.92 1.14
CA PHE A 61 -13.09 -1.00 -0.20
C PHE A 61 -11.95 -0.74 -1.20
N VAL A 62 -11.49 -1.79 -1.87
CA VAL A 62 -10.43 -1.68 -2.89
C VAL A 62 -11.11 -1.51 -4.24
N GLY A 63 -11.03 -0.31 -4.81
CA GLY A 63 -11.52 0.00 -6.15
C GLY A 63 -10.56 -0.53 -7.20
N LEU A 64 -11.08 -1.31 -8.15
CA LEU A 64 -10.33 -1.99 -9.21
C LEU A 64 -10.58 -1.32 -10.56
N LEU A 65 -9.49 -1.13 -11.32
CA LEU A 65 -9.50 -0.77 -12.73
C LEU A 65 -8.82 -1.89 -13.51
N ASP A 66 -9.56 -2.53 -14.42
CA ASP A 66 -9.09 -3.66 -15.25
C ASP A 66 -8.51 -4.82 -14.42
N GLY A 67 -9.07 -5.04 -13.22
CA GLY A 67 -8.62 -6.04 -12.25
C GLY A 67 -7.50 -5.59 -11.30
N TYR A 68 -6.83 -4.48 -11.58
CA TYR A 68 -5.75 -3.93 -10.74
C TYR A 68 -6.28 -2.95 -9.69
N PRO A 69 -5.75 -2.94 -8.45
CA PRO A 69 -6.05 -1.90 -7.47
C PRO A 69 -5.72 -0.50 -8.00
N TYR A 70 -6.73 0.36 -8.05
CA TYR A 70 -6.65 1.75 -8.51
C TYR A 70 -6.84 2.74 -7.36
N GLU A 71 -7.65 2.39 -6.36
CA GLU A 71 -7.87 3.21 -5.18
C GLU A 71 -8.33 2.38 -3.98
N ILE A 72 -8.20 2.93 -2.78
CA ILE A 72 -8.64 2.30 -1.54
C ILE A 72 -9.37 3.31 -0.65
N PHE A 73 -10.48 2.88 -0.07
CA PHE A 73 -11.21 3.59 0.97
C PHE A 73 -11.25 2.71 2.23
N THR A 74 -11.02 3.27 3.41
CA THR A 74 -10.96 2.49 4.65
C THR A 74 -11.62 3.20 5.82
N GLY A 75 -12.34 2.48 6.66
CA GLY A 75 -12.88 3.01 7.90
C GLY A 75 -13.38 1.96 8.87
N LEU A 76 -13.91 2.45 9.99
CA LEU A 76 -14.51 1.62 11.02
C LEU A 76 -15.78 0.93 10.53
N GLN A 77 -15.90 -0.35 10.87
CA GLN A 77 -17.10 -1.15 10.70
C GLN A 77 -17.84 -1.25 12.05
N ASP A 78 -18.26 -0.09 12.54
CA ASP A 78 -19.07 0.05 13.74
C ASP A 78 -20.53 0.43 13.41
N ASP A 79 -21.43 0.24 14.38
CA ASP A 79 -22.88 0.33 14.17
C ASP A 79 -23.43 1.78 14.26
N ASP A 80 -22.76 2.69 14.97
CA ASP A 80 -23.16 4.10 15.13
C ASP A 80 -22.55 5.05 14.08
N GLU A 81 -21.21 5.15 14.00
CA GLU A 81 -20.51 6.06 13.07
C GLU A 81 -20.02 5.39 11.77
N GLY A 82 -20.01 4.05 11.73
CA GLY A 82 -19.29 3.28 10.70
C GLY A 82 -20.08 2.92 9.44
N ILE A 83 -19.55 1.94 8.70
CA ILE A 83 -20.24 1.32 7.56
C ILE A 83 -20.71 -0.09 7.91
N VAL A 84 -21.98 -0.18 8.32
CA VAL A 84 -22.69 -1.45 8.49
C VAL A 84 -22.95 -2.08 7.12
N LEU A 85 -22.29 -3.22 6.84
CA LEU A 85 -22.43 -3.94 5.58
C LEU A 85 -22.55 -5.47 5.82
N PRO A 86 -23.59 -6.16 5.29
CA PRO A 86 -23.82 -7.57 5.55
C PRO A 86 -22.61 -8.46 5.23
N LYS A 87 -22.34 -9.47 6.07
CA LYS A 87 -21.15 -10.34 5.95
C LYS A 87 -21.04 -11.07 4.60
N SER A 88 -22.13 -11.24 3.86
CA SER A 88 -22.13 -11.86 2.52
C SER A 88 -21.67 -10.95 1.38
N VAL A 89 -21.44 -9.65 1.63
CA VAL A 89 -21.01 -8.70 0.59
C VAL A 89 -19.49 -8.64 0.55
N THR A 90 -18.89 -9.38 -0.38
CA THR A 90 -17.44 -9.39 -0.66
C THR A 90 -17.06 -8.55 -1.88
N LYS A 91 -18.02 -8.23 -2.75
CA LYS A 91 -17.84 -7.43 -3.98
C LYS A 91 -18.96 -6.40 -4.14
N GLY A 92 -18.70 -5.37 -4.93
CA GLY A 92 -19.62 -4.30 -5.31
C GLY A 92 -18.96 -3.37 -6.32
N LYS A 93 -19.38 -2.10 -6.37
CA LYS A 93 -18.84 -1.05 -7.24
C LYS A 93 -18.74 0.28 -6.47
N VAL A 94 -17.68 1.07 -6.71
CA VAL A 94 -17.58 2.44 -6.20
C VAL A 94 -17.93 3.44 -7.30
N ILE A 95 -18.94 4.25 -7.03
CA ILE A 95 -19.49 5.24 -7.95
C ILE A 95 -19.05 6.64 -7.50
N LYS A 96 -18.46 7.41 -8.42
CA LYS A 96 -18.24 8.85 -8.21
C LYS A 96 -19.53 9.59 -8.55
N GLN A 97 -20.03 10.33 -7.58
CA GLN A 97 -21.04 11.35 -7.79
C GLN A 97 -20.40 12.74 -7.71
N THR A 98 -21.01 13.70 -8.39
CA THR A 98 -20.60 15.10 -8.34
C THR A 98 -21.83 15.89 -7.96
N ASN A 99 -21.74 16.54 -6.81
CA ASN A 99 -22.85 17.26 -6.20
C ASN A 99 -23.07 18.60 -6.93
N PRO A 100 -24.24 19.25 -6.76
CA PRO A 100 -24.54 20.53 -7.43
C PRO A 100 -23.60 21.68 -7.06
N ASP A 101 -22.89 21.58 -5.94
CA ASP A 101 -21.85 22.52 -5.47
C ASP A 101 -20.46 22.25 -6.07
N GLY A 102 -20.32 21.23 -6.92
CA GLY A 102 -19.05 20.79 -7.51
C GLY A 102 -18.25 19.79 -6.65
N THR A 103 -18.66 19.50 -5.41
CA THR A 103 -17.97 18.52 -4.56
C THR A 103 -18.11 17.10 -5.09
N HIS A 104 -17.28 16.18 -4.59
CA HIS A 104 -17.20 14.81 -5.09
C HIS A 104 -17.47 13.80 -3.97
N ARG A 105 -18.63 13.14 -4.04
CA ARG A 105 -19.03 12.07 -3.13
C ARG A 105 -18.72 10.71 -3.76
N TYR A 106 -18.29 9.75 -2.94
CA TYR A 106 -18.03 8.38 -3.37
C TYR A 106 -19.02 7.45 -2.68
N ASP A 107 -19.78 6.69 -3.46
CA ASP A 107 -20.85 5.81 -2.98
C ASP A 107 -20.51 4.35 -3.32
N PHE A 108 -20.69 3.42 -2.37
CA PHE A 108 -20.52 1.99 -2.61
C PHE A 108 -21.86 1.34 -2.94
N GLN A 109 -22.00 0.74 -4.12
CA GLN A 109 -23.18 -0.02 -4.52
C GLN A 109 -22.88 -1.52 -4.56
N PHE A 110 -23.77 -2.32 -3.97
CA PHE A 110 -23.72 -3.78 -4.02
C PHE A 110 -25.10 -4.37 -4.33
N GLU A 111 -25.13 -5.62 -4.76
CA GLU A 111 -26.37 -6.37 -4.96
C GLU A 111 -26.59 -7.32 -3.79
N ASN A 112 -27.80 -7.31 -3.23
CA ASN A 112 -28.15 -8.21 -2.12
C ASN A 112 -28.56 -9.60 -2.64
N LYS A 113 -28.75 -10.57 -1.72
CA LYS A 113 -29.13 -11.96 -2.05
C LYS A 113 -30.45 -12.12 -2.84
N ARG A 114 -31.23 -11.04 -3.02
CA ARG A 114 -32.49 -11.01 -3.78
C ARG A 114 -32.36 -10.21 -5.10
N GLY A 115 -31.15 -9.82 -5.51
CA GLY A 115 -30.89 -9.06 -6.74
C GLY A 115 -31.18 -7.56 -6.67
N TYR A 116 -31.58 -7.02 -5.50
CA TYR A 116 -31.78 -5.58 -5.37
C TYR A 116 -30.44 -4.89 -5.09
N LYS A 117 -30.21 -3.79 -5.82
CA LYS A 117 -29.10 -2.88 -5.60
C LYS A 117 -29.31 -2.10 -4.29
N THR A 118 -28.29 -2.03 -3.46
CA THR A 118 -28.25 -1.23 -2.24
C THR A 118 -27.00 -0.35 -2.32
N THR A 119 -27.17 0.94 -2.03
CA THR A 119 -26.09 1.93 -2.08
C THR A 119 -25.83 2.46 -0.67
N VAL A 120 -24.57 2.39 -0.25
CA VAL A 120 -24.04 3.08 0.92
C VAL A 120 -23.44 4.38 0.43
N GLU A 121 -24.12 5.48 0.72
CA GLU A 121 -23.68 6.81 0.30
C GLU A 121 -22.57 7.36 1.22
N GLY A 122 -21.74 8.25 0.66
CA GLY A 122 -20.83 9.10 1.45
C GLY A 122 -19.66 8.38 2.09
N LEU A 123 -19.02 7.41 1.40
CA LEU A 123 -17.79 6.76 1.89
C LEU A 123 -16.77 7.79 2.39
N SER A 124 -16.50 8.80 1.55
CA SER A 124 -15.54 9.88 1.79
C SER A 124 -15.84 10.80 2.99
N GLU A 125 -17.02 10.70 3.57
CA GLU A 125 -17.50 11.53 4.69
C GLU A 125 -17.61 10.74 6.00
N LYS A 126 -17.70 9.40 5.93
CA LYS A 126 -17.81 8.50 7.10
C LYS A 126 -16.47 8.06 7.70
N PHE A 127 -15.36 8.65 7.26
CA PHE A 127 -14.02 8.27 7.71
C PHE A 127 -13.34 9.44 8.39
N ASN A 128 -12.67 9.15 9.52
CA ASN A 128 -11.83 10.12 10.21
C ASN A 128 -10.83 10.76 9.19
N PRO A 129 -10.72 12.10 9.14
CA PRO A 129 -9.95 12.81 8.12
C PRO A 129 -8.49 12.38 7.96
N GLU A 130 -7.85 11.89 9.02
CA GLU A 130 -6.46 11.44 8.96
C GLU A 130 -6.32 10.17 8.10
N TYR A 131 -7.07 9.11 8.42
CA TYR A 131 -7.12 7.89 7.62
C TYR A 131 -7.57 8.16 6.18
N TRP A 132 -8.50 9.10 5.99
CA TRP A 132 -8.94 9.52 4.66
C TRP A 132 -7.81 10.17 3.85
N ASN A 133 -6.91 10.94 4.49
CA ASN A 133 -5.76 11.52 3.82
C ASN A 133 -4.69 10.47 3.46
N TYR A 134 -4.41 9.48 4.31
CA TYR A 134 -3.54 8.35 3.93
C TYR A 134 -4.17 7.47 2.84
N ALA A 135 -5.48 7.23 2.89
CA ALA A 135 -6.21 6.51 1.84
C ALA A 135 -6.15 7.24 0.49
N LYS A 136 -6.23 8.58 0.46
CA LYS A 136 -5.96 9.40 -0.74
C LYS A 136 -4.53 9.24 -1.25
N LEU A 137 -3.52 9.28 -0.36
CA LEU A 137 -2.11 9.14 -0.72
C LEU A 137 -1.84 7.76 -1.35
N ILE A 138 -2.29 6.69 -0.70
CA ILE A 138 -2.15 5.31 -1.20
C ILE A 138 -2.91 5.14 -2.52
N SER A 139 -4.12 5.70 -2.64
CA SER A 139 -4.85 5.73 -3.91
C SER A 139 -4.08 6.48 -5.00
N GLY A 140 -3.42 7.60 -4.68
CA GLY A 140 -2.53 8.29 -5.63
C GLY A 140 -1.42 7.39 -6.15
N VAL A 141 -0.75 6.67 -5.26
CA VAL A 141 0.32 5.71 -5.59
C VAL A 141 -0.20 4.56 -6.46
N LEU A 142 -1.38 4.01 -6.15
CA LEU A 142 -2.03 2.96 -6.94
C LEU A 142 -2.41 3.43 -8.35
N ARG A 143 -2.90 4.67 -8.51
CA ARG A 143 -3.25 5.25 -9.82
C ARG A 143 -2.07 5.40 -10.76
N TYR A 144 -0.87 5.66 -10.22
CA TYR A 144 0.38 5.63 -10.99
C TYR A 144 0.91 4.21 -11.27
N ARG A 145 0.10 3.17 -11.00
CA ARG A 145 0.41 1.75 -11.24
C ARG A 145 1.75 1.32 -10.63
N MET A 146 2.10 1.86 -9.46
CA MET A 146 3.27 1.40 -8.70
C MET A 146 3.10 -0.10 -8.37
N PRO A 147 4.15 -0.94 -8.52
CA PRO A 147 4.10 -2.36 -8.16
C PRO A 147 3.55 -2.58 -6.74
N ILE A 148 2.59 -3.51 -6.60
CA ILE A 148 1.78 -3.64 -5.38
C ILE A 148 2.64 -4.00 -4.16
N ASP A 149 3.72 -4.75 -4.37
CA ASP A 149 4.78 -5.01 -3.39
C ASP A 149 5.44 -3.71 -2.91
N HIS A 150 5.89 -2.82 -3.80
CA HIS A 150 6.41 -1.49 -3.43
C HIS A 150 5.37 -0.66 -2.66
N VAL A 151 4.08 -0.75 -3.01
CA VAL A 151 3.01 -0.07 -2.25
C VAL A 151 2.83 -0.66 -0.85
N ILE A 152 2.92 -1.99 -0.70
CA ILE A 152 2.90 -2.67 0.60
C ILE A 152 4.10 -2.25 1.46
N HIS A 153 5.31 -2.20 0.89
CA HIS A 153 6.51 -1.73 1.59
C HIS A 153 6.37 -0.26 2.03
N LEU A 154 5.84 0.61 1.17
CA LEU A 154 5.54 2.01 1.51
C LEU A 154 4.55 2.10 2.68
N VAL A 155 3.41 1.40 2.59
CA VAL A 155 2.37 1.37 3.65
C VAL A 155 2.94 0.85 4.98
N GLY A 156 3.76 -0.20 4.96
CA GLY A 156 4.43 -0.72 6.15
C GLY A 156 5.42 0.29 6.76
N SER A 157 6.12 1.06 5.94
CA SER A 157 7.09 2.08 6.38
C SER A 157 6.49 3.34 7.02
N LEU A 158 5.18 3.58 6.88
CA LEU A 158 4.50 4.71 7.54
C LEU A 158 4.66 4.58 9.07
N GLN A 159 5.54 5.40 9.65
CA GLN A 159 5.65 5.61 11.09
C GLN A 159 4.78 6.80 11.46
N LEU A 160 3.75 6.55 12.28
CA LEU A 160 2.76 7.56 12.67
C LEU A 160 2.54 7.50 14.18
N ASN A 161 2.13 8.63 14.76
CA ASN A 161 2.25 8.89 16.20
C ASN A 161 1.22 8.15 17.08
N ASP A 162 0.33 7.35 16.48
CA ASP A 162 -0.79 6.69 17.15
C ASP A 162 -0.77 5.18 16.89
N GLU A 163 -1.02 4.37 17.93
CA GLU A 163 -1.05 2.91 17.87
C GLU A 163 -2.19 2.38 16.97
N SER A 164 -3.31 3.11 16.89
CA SER A 164 -4.44 2.77 16.02
C SER A 164 -4.06 2.83 14.54
N ILE A 165 -3.24 3.80 14.12
CA ILE A 165 -2.80 3.92 12.73
C ILE A 165 -1.71 2.88 12.41
N ASN A 166 -0.80 2.61 13.34
CA ASN A 166 0.22 1.56 13.20
C ASN A 166 -0.37 0.15 13.05
N THR A 167 -1.62 -0.04 13.44
CA THR A 167 -2.34 -1.30 13.32
C THR A 167 -3.37 -1.29 12.17
N TRP A 168 -3.93 -0.14 11.81
CA TRP A 168 -4.66 0.10 10.55
C TRP A 168 -3.81 -0.24 9.31
N LYS A 169 -2.54 0.20 9.25
CA LYS A 169 -1.66 -0.08 8.09
C LYS A 169 -1.47 -1.59 7.86
N ASN A 170 -1.43 -2.39 8.92
CA ASN A 170 -1.35 -3.87 8.84
C ASN A 170 -2.65 -4.48 8.26
N GLY A 171 -3.79 -3.77 8.36
CA GLY A 171 -5.02 -4.11 7.66
C GLY A 171 -4.97 -3.76 6.17
N VAL A 172 -4.45 -2.57 5.83
CA VAL A 172 -4.25 -2.13 4.43
C VAL A 172 -3.27 -3.04 3.70
N GLU A 173 -2.13 -3.40 4.30
CA GLU A 173 -1.19 -4.37 3.73
C GLU A 173 -1.89 -5.70 3.38
N ARG A 174 -2.72 -6.24 4.28
CA ARG A 174 -3.45 -7.50 4.05
C ARG A 174 -4.59 -7.37 3.03
N ALA A 175 -5.11 -6.17 2.81
CA ALA A 175 -6.01 -5.90 1.69
C ALA A 175 -5.25 -5.90 0.35
N LEU A 176 -4.06 -5.29 0.30
CA LEU A 176 -3.25 -5.17 -0.92
C LEU A 176 -2.48 -6.45 -1.31
N LYS A 177 -2.04 -7.27 -0.33
CA LYS A 177 -1.31 -8.53 -0.56
C LYS A 177 -2.03 -9.54 -1.46
N LYS A 178 -3.35 -9.42 -1.59
CA LYS A 178 -4.19 -10.24 -2.48
C LYS A 178 -4.06 -9.91 -3.97
N TYR A 179 -3.36 -8.84 -4.31
CA TYR A 179 -3.15 -8.36 -5.68
C TYR A 179 -1.66 -8.32 -6.06
N VAL A 180 -0.78 -8.87 -5.23
CA VAL A 180 0.60 -9.17 -5.63
C VAL A 180 0.56 -10.38 -6.56
N THR A 181 1.22 -10.30 -7.70
CA THR A 181 1.28 -11.39 -8.68
C THR A 181 2.05 -12.59 -8.12
N ASP A 182 1.52 -13.81 -8.34
CA ASP A 182 2.22 -15.03 -7.92
C ASP A 182 3.59 -15.14 -8.62
N GLY A 183 4.61 -15.53 -7.86
CA GLY A 183 6.00 -15.54 -8.29
C GLY A 183 6.76 -14.21 -8.10
N THR A 184 6.12 -13.16 -7.58
CA THR A 184 6.83 -11.90 -7.27
C THR A 184 7.81 -12.11 -6.11
N ASN A 185 9.09 -11.79 -6.31
CA ASN A 185 10.11 -11.84 -5.26
C ASN A 185 9.82 -10.81 -4.15
N ALA A 186 9.88 -11.21 -2.89
CA ALA A 186 9.74 -10.33 -1.74
C ALA A 186 11.09 -9.63 -1.43
N SER A 187 11.50 -8.73 -2.33
CA SER A 187 12.78 -8.02 -2.31
C SER A 187 13.09 -7.40 -0.93
N GLY A 188 14.24 -7.74 -0.36
CA GLY A 188 14.64 -7.28 0.98
C GLY A 188 13.93 -7.97 2.15
N GLN A 189 13.25 -9.11 1.93
CA GLN A 189 12.80 -9.99 3.02
C GLN A 189 13.57 -11.32 3.02
N THR A 190 14.29 -11.57 4.10
CA THR A 190 14.98 -12.85 4.35
C THR A 190 14.01 -13.89 4.91
N CYS A 191 14.14 -15.15 4.48
CA CYS A 191 13.38 -16.26 5.04
C CYS A 191 13.79 -16.51 6.50
N PRO A 192 12.87 -16.51 7.48
CA PRO A 192 13.21 -16.71 8.89
C PRO A 192 13.71 -18.13 9.23
N MET A 193 13.56 -19.09 8.31
CA MET A 193 13.99 -20.48 8.49
C MET A 193 15.37 -20.79 7.88
N CYS A 194 15.87 -19.98 6.94
CA CYS A 194 17.16 -20.25 6.27
C CYS A 194 18.01 -19.00 5.96
N GLY A 195 17.58 -17.81 6.35
CA GLY A 195 18.33 -16.54 6.21
C GLY A 195 18.45 -15.97 4.80
N GLN A 196 18.02 -16.69 3.77
CA GLN A 196 18.15 -16.26 2.36
C GLN A 196 16.97 -15.39 1.89
N GLU A 197 17.23 -14.45 0.98
CA GLU A 197 16.22 -13.64 0.29
C GLU A 197 15.54 -14.39 -0.88
N THR A 198 15.09 -15.62 -0.59
CA THR A 198 14.45 -16.53 -1.54
C THR A 198 12.94 -16.64 -1.30
N LEU A 199 12.33 -15.59 -0.73
CA LEU A 199 10.89 -15.49 -0.51
C LEU A 199 10.19 -14.98 -1.77
N VAL A 200 9.14 -15.69 -2.20
CA VAL A 200 8.21 -15.26 -3.26
C VAL A 200 6.79 -15.16 -2.70
N TYR A 201 5.97 -14.30 -3.30
CA TYR A 201 4.54 -14.29 -3.06
C TYR A 201 3.85 -15.37 -3.89
N GLN A 202 2.97 -16.16 -3.25
CA GLN A 202 2.12 -17.15 -3.91
C GLN A 202 0.80 -17.32 -3.14
N GLU A 203 -0.34 -17.20 -3.82
CA GLU A 203 -1.71 -17.24 -3.26
C GLU A 203 -1.93 -16.22 -2.11
N GLY A 204 -1.16 -15.12 -2.11
CA GLY A 204 -1.16 -14.10 -1.06
C GLY A 204 -0.34 -14.45 0.19
N CYS A 205 0.31 -15.62 0.23
CA CYS A 205 1.28 -16.01 1.26
C CYS A 205 2.72 -15.78 0.79
N LEU A 206 3.66 -15.67 1.73
CA LEU A 206 5.11 -15.65 1.44
C LEU A 206 5.65 -17.07 1.53
N ILE A 207 6.30 -17.58 0.47
CA ILE A 207 6.86 -18.94 0.40
C ILE A 207 8.35 -18.86 0.08
N CYS A 208 9.18 -19.58 0.84
CA CYS A 208 10.62 -19.70 0.55
C CYS A 208 10.90 -20.78 -0.49
N THR A 209 11.45 -20.41 -1.63
CA THR A 209 11.82 -21.36 -2.71
C THR A 209 13.00 -22.27 -2.33
N ASN A 210 13.87 -21.84 -1.41
CA ASN A 210 15.03 -22.64 -0.96
C ASN A 210 14.67 -23.70 0.12
N CYS A 211 13.69 -23.44 1.00
CA CYS A 211 13.40 -24.36 2.13
C CYS A 211 11.91 -24.70 2.33
N GLY A 212 11.01 -24.27 1.44
CA GLY A 212 9.58 -24.57 1.50
C GLY A 212 8.81 -23.87 2.62
N ALA A 213 9.46 -23.08 3.47
CA ALA A 213 8.82 -22.40 4.59
C ALA A 213 7.82 -21.34 4.10
N SER A 214 6.54 -21.50 4.46
CA SER A 214 5.44 -20.60 4.08
C SER A 214 4.91 -19.78 5.26
N ARG A 215 4.55 -18.52 5.03
CA ARG A 215 3.89 -17.62 5.99
C ARG A 215 2.70 -16.90 5.36
N CYS A 216 1.49 -17.27 5.78
CA CYS A 216 0.24 -16.56 5.51
C CYS A 216 -0.11 -15.63 6.70
N GLY A 217 -1.04 -14.66 6.54
CA GLY A 217 -1.47 -13.73 7.60
C GLY A 217 -2.68 -12.85 7.28
#